data_AF-F7QWR1-F1
#
_entry.id   AF-F7QWR1-F1
#
_cell.length_a   1.000
_cell.length_b   1.000
_cell.length_c   1.000
_cell.angle_alpha   90.00
_cell.angle_beta   90.00
_cell.angle_gamma   90.00
#
_symmetry.space_group_name_H-M   'P 1'
#
loop_
_entity.id
_entity.type
_entity.pdbx_description
1 polymer ?
#
loop_
_entity_poly.entity_id
_entity_poly.type
_entity_poly.pdbx_seq_one_letter_code
_entity_poly.pdbx_strand_id
1 'polypeptide(L)' 'MGTNGTDKLNLKDREWTCPNCHEHHIRDWNAAKNILAKGLDKLEKLKNLAKAK' A
#
# COMPACT_ATOMS: atom_id res chain seq x y z
N MET A 1 8.74 7.16 6.90
CA MET A 1 9.41 8.46 7.15
C MET A 1 9.12 9.35 5.97
N GLY A 2 8.63 10.56 6.18
CA GLY A 2 8.47 11.55 5.09
C GLY A 2 9.80 12.26 4.83
N THR A 3 10.14 12.45 3.56
CA THR A 3 11.21 13.34 3.06
C THR A 3 10.76 13.97 1.73
N ASN A 4 11.37 15.09 1.34
CA ASN A 4 11.06 15.92 0.17
C ASN A 4 9.75 16.73 0.24
N GLY A 5 9.61 17.58 1.27
CA GLY A 5 8.53 18.59 1.33
C GLY A 5 7.15 18.05 1.67
N THR A 6 7.02 16.75 1.93
CA THR A 6 5.80 16.17 2.49
C THR A 6 5.81 16.32 4.01
N ASP A 7 4.76 16.92 4.56
CA ASP A 7 4.59 17.02 6.01
C ASP A 7 4.70 15.66 6.68
N LYS A 8 5.36 15.63 7.84
CA LYS A 8 5.40 14.44 8.69
C LYS A 8 3.98 14.15 9.16
N LEU A 9 3.34 13.17 8.53
CA LEU A 9 2.10 12.59 9.05
C LEU A 9 2.38 12.02 10.44
N ASN A 10 1.76 12.60 11.45
CA ASN A 10 1.78 12.14 12.82
C ASN A 10 1.09 10.77 12.92
N LEU A 11 1.35 10.04 14.02
CA LEU A 11 0.68 8.77 14.36
C LEU A 11 -0.85 8.83 14.18
N LYS A 12 -1.44 10.00 14.46
CA LYS A 12 -2.88 10.27 14.41
C LYS A 12 -3.41 10.43 12.98
N ASP A 13 -2.55 10.73 12.02
CA ASP A 13 -2.91 10.90 10.60
C ASP A 13 -2.97 9.55 9.86
N ARG A 14 -3.00 8.44 10.60
CA ARG A 14 -3.09 7.07 10.07
C ARG A 14 -4.52 6.60 9.89
N GLU A 15 -5.47 7.36 10.43
CA GLU A 15 -6.88 7.07 10.44
C GLU A 15 -7.60 8.31 9.95
N TRP A 16 -8.42 8.18 8.90
CA TRP A 16 -9.20 9.29 8.39
C TRP A 16 -10.53 8.79 7.84
N THR A 17 -11.58 9.58 8.01
CA THR A 17 -12.84 9.35 7.30
C THR A 17 -12.74 10.00 5.93
N CYS A 18 -12.92 9.22 4.87
CA CYS A 18 -12.89 9.75 3.52
C CYS A 18 -14.09 10.68 3.28
N PRO A 19 -13.90 11.94 2.84
CA PRO A 19 -15.02 12.84 2.58
C PRO A 19 -15.86 12.44 1.35
N ASN A 20 -15.34 11.54 0.50
CA ASN A 20 -16.03 11.09 -0.70
C ASN A 20 -16.88 9.82 -0.46
N CYS A 21 -16.30 8.80 0.18
CA CYS A 21 -17.02 7.55 0.46
C CYS A 21 -17.57 7.46 1.90
N HIS A 22 -17.27 8.43 2.75
CA HIS A 22 -17.69 8.50 4.15
C HIS A 22 -17.23 7.31 5.02
N GLU A 23 -16.29 6.50 4.52
CA GLU A 23 -15.76 5.34 5.24
C GLU A 23 -14.49 5.71 6.01
N HIS A 24 -14.31 5.07 7.16
CA HIS A 24 -13.10 5.23 7.97
C HIS A 24 -11.97 4.35 7.43
N HIS A 25 -10.88 4.97 7.01
CA HIS A 25 -9.73 4.29 6.43
C HIS A 25 -8.53 4.28 7.36
N ILE A 26 -7.81 3.16 7.35
CA ILE A 26 -6.55 2.98 8.07
C ILE A 26 -5.42 2.89 7.03
N ARG A 27 -4.51 3.87 7.04
CA ARG A 27 -3.41 3.99 6.07
C ARG A 27 -2.51 2.75 6.06
N ASP A 28 -2.23 2.20 7.23
CA ASP A 28 -1.33 1.04 7.40
C ASP A 28 -1.97 -0.25 6.82
N TRP A 29 -3.30 -0.37 6.85
CA TRP A 29 -4.01 -1.49 6.22
C TRP A 29 -3.96 -1.41 4.68
N ASN A 30 -4.16 -0.21 4.12
CA ASN A 30 -4.00 0.01 2.68
C ASN A 30 -2.56 -0.25 2.23
N ALA A 31 -1.56 0.15 3.03
CA ALA A 31 -0.17 -0.15 2.75
C ALA A 31 0.11 -1.67 2.75
N ALA A 32 -0.42 -2.41 3.75
CA ALA A 32 -0.28 -3.86 3.82
C ALA A 32 -0.87 -4.56 2.59
N LYS A 33 -2.07 -4.14 2.15
CA LYS A 33 -2.70 -4.64 0.92
C LYS A 33 -1.84 -4.39 -0.32
N ASN A 34 -1.30 -3.18 -0.46
CA ASN A 34 -0.46 -2.82 -1.60
C ASN A 34 0.83 -3.64 -1.64
N ILE A 35 1.47 -3.85 -0.49
CA ILE A 35 2.68 -4.69 -0.37
C ILE A 35 2.37 -6.14 -0.77
N LEU A 36 1.27 -6.71 -0.26
CA LEU A 36 0.84 -8.06 -0.61
C LEU A 36 0.63 -8.21 -2.12
N ALA A 37 -0.12 -7.29 -2.74
CA ALA A 37 -0.40 -7.32 -4.17
C ALA A 37 0.89 -7.30 -5.02
N LYS A 38 1.85 -6.42 -4.67
CA LYS A 38 3.15 -6.35 -5.35
C LYS A 38 3.99 -7.63 -5.15
N GLY A 39 3.93 -8.21 -3.96
CA GLY A 39 4.60 -9.48 -3.66
C GLY A 39 4.06 -10.63 -4.53
N LEU A 40 2.73 -10.75 -4.64
CA LEU A 40 2.09 -11.77 -5.46
C LEU A 40 2.38 -11.57 -6.96
N ASP A 41 2.29 -10.35 -7.47
CA ASP A 41 2.64 -10.03 -8.87
C ASP A 41 4.09 -10.43 -9.20
N LYS A 42 5.03 -10.12 -8.31
CA LYS A 42 6.44 -10.51 -8.49
C LYS A 42 6.61 -12.03 -8.51
N LEU A 43 5.95 -12.76 -7.60
CA LEU A 43 6.00 -14.22 -7.56
C LEU A 43 5.44 -14.83 -8.84
N GLU A 44 4.32 -14.31 -9.34
CA GLU A 44 3.68 -14.86 -10.53
C GLU A 44 4.50 -14.61 -11.80
N LYS A 45 5.11 -13.42 -11.92
CA LYS A 45 6.08 -13.13 -12.99
C LYS A 45 7.25 -14.10 -12.97
N LEU A 46 7.81 -14.38 -11.80
CA LEU A 46 8.93 -15.32 -11.67
C LEU A 46 8.53 -16.75 -12.09
N LYS A 47 7.34 -17.22 -11.70
CA LYS A 47 6.83 -18.52 -12.15
C LYS A 47 6.63 -18.58 -13.66
N ASN A 48 6.09 -17.51 -14.26
CA ASN A 48 5.86 -17.46 -15.71
C ASN A 48 7.17 -17.46 -16.49
N LEU A 49 8.19 -16.74 -16.01
CA LEU A 49 9.54 -16.79 -16.59
C LEU A 49 10.17 -18.19 -16.47
N ALA A 50 9.99 -18.86 -15.33
CA ALA A 50 10.51 -20.21 -15.12
C ALA A 50 9.84 -21.26 -16.02
N LYS A 51 8.57 -21.07 -16.39
CA LYS A 51 7.83 -21.95 -17.33
C LYS A 51 8.19 -21.71 -18.80
N ALA A 52 8.71 -20.52 -19.13
CA ALA A 52 9.05 -20.14 -20.50
C ALA A 52 10.48 -20.55 -20.92
N LYS A 53 11.21 -21.25 -20.03
CA LYS A 53 12.56 -21.77 -20.25
C LYS A 53 12.54 -23.29 -20.26
#